data_AF-A0A838YR09-F1
#
_entry.id   AF-A0A838YR09-F1
#
_cell.length_a   1.000
_cell.length_b   1.000
_cell.length_c   1.000
_cell.angle_alpha   90.00
_cell.angle_beta   90.00
_cell.angle_gamma   90.00
#
_symmetry.space_group_name_H-M   'P 1'
#
loop_
_entity.id
_entity.type
_entity.pdbx_description
1 polymer ?
#
loop_
_entity_poly.entity_id
_entity_poly.type
_entity_poly.pdbx_seq_one_letter_code
_entity_poly.pdbx_strand_id
1 'polypeptide(L)' 'MIDRFAIYHNIPKASDIKIHHIDYTAYADRDPLAKNSDWHTAPNLQIATNIAQRLAREYSMNYRDCKWCKPSST' A
#
# COMPACT_ATOMS: atom_id res chain seq x y z
N MET A 1 -5.53 7.42 -17.54
CA MET A 1 -5.89 6.86 -16.23
C MET A 1 -4.90 7.42 -15.23
N ILE A 2 -5.37 8.01 -14.13
CA ILE A 2 -4.46 8.42 -13.05
C ILE A 2 -4.12 7.14 -12.30
N ASP A 3 -2.85 6.74 -12.31
CA ASP A 3 -2.41 5.56 -11.56
C ASP A 3 -2.65 5.81 -10.07
N ARG A 4 -3.56 5.04 -9.48
CA ARG A 4 -3.90 5.16 -8.06
C ARG A 4 -3.18 4.07 -7.29
N PHE A 5 -2.39 4.49 -6.31
CA PHE A 5 -1.64 3.62 -5.42
C PHE A 5 -2.30 3.60 -4.06
N ALA A 6 -2.39 2.41 -3.46
CA ALA A 6 -2.88 2.23 -2.11
C ALA A 6 -1.74 1.77 -1.21
N ILE A 7 -1.50 2.47 -0.10
CA ILE A 7 -0.50 2.11 0.90
C ILE A 7 -1.24 1.38 2.02
N TYR A 8 -0.95 0.10 2.17
CA TYR A 8 -1.47 -0.74 3.24
C TYR A 8 -0.55 -0.63 4.46
N HIS A 9 -1.12 -0.21 5.58
CA HIS A 9 -0.50 -0.34 6.88
C HIS A 9 -1.45 -1.05 7.84
N ASN A 10 -0.95 -1.96 8.65
CA ASN A 10 -1.75 -2.57 9.71
C ASN A 10 -0.85 -2.69 10.93
N ILE A 11 -0.69 -1.57 11.62
CA ILE A 11 0.25 -1.39 12.74
C ILE A 11 0.20 -2.56 13.75
N PRO A 12 -0.97 -3.10 14.16
CA PRO A 12 -1.00 -4.21 15.12
C PRO A 12 -0.65 -5.59 14.55
N LYS A 13 -0.56 -5.77 13.23
CA LYS A 13 -0.37 -7.11 12.60
C LYS A 13 0.67 -7.17 11.48
N ALA A 14 1.16 -6.04 10.97
CA ALA A 14 2.06 -5.98 9.83
C ALA A 14 3.50 -5.68 10.27
N SER A 15 4.42 -6.47 9.74
CA SER A 15 5.86 -6.23 9.84
C SER A 15 6.38 -5.23 8.79
N ASP A 16 5.60 -5.00 7.73
CA ASP A 16 5.97 -4.16 6.59
C ASP A 16 4.80 -3.27 6.15
N ILE A 17 5.12 -2.06 5.69
CA ILE A 17 4.23 -1.17 4.94
C ILE A 17 4.28 -1.57 3.47
N LYS A 18 3.11 -1.78 2.84
CA LYS A 18 3.04 -2.29 1.47
C LYS A 18 2.46 -1.25 0.53
N ILE A 19 3.16 -1.00 -0.57
CA ILE A 19 2.66 -0.18 -1.69
C ILE A 19 1.93 -1.11 -2.66
N HIS A 20 0.67 -0.83 -2.92
CA HIS A 20 -0.16 -1.55 -3.88
C HIS A 20 -0.42 -0.67 -5.10
N HIS A 21 -0.26 -1.25 -6.29
CA HIS A 21 -0.48 -0.60 -7.59
C HIS A 21 -1.92 -0.82 -8.06
N ILE A 22 -2.88 -0.74 -7.13
CA ILE A 22 -4.31 -0.86 -7.41
C ILE A 22 -5.09 0.16 -6.60
N ASP A 23 -6.29 0.49 -7.05
CA ASP A 23 -7.21 1.36 -6.31
C ASP A 23 -7.59 0.72 -4.96
N TYR A 24 -7.75 1.55 -3.92
CA TYR A 24 -8.20 1.12 -2.59
C TYR A 24 -9.49 0.30 -2.66
N THR A 25 -10.47 0.75 -3.45
CA THR A 25 -11.77 0.04 -3.59
C THR A 25 -11.56 -1.38 -4.13
N ALA A 26 -10.71 -1.53 -5.14
CA ALA A 26 -10.36 -2.82 -5.71
C ALA A 26 -9.60 -3.73 -4.73
N TYR A 27 -8.84 -3.17 -3.78
CA TYR A 27 -8.17 -3.96 -2.74
C TYR A 27 -9.12 -4.33 -1.60
N ALA A 28 -9.93 -3.39 -1.11
CA ALA A 28 -10.85 -3.58 0.01
C ALA A 28 -11.94 -4.64 -0.29
N ASP A 29 -12.28 -4.84 -1.56
CA ASP A 29 -13.17 -5.91 -1.99
C ASP A 29 -12.50 -7.29 -2.00
N ARG A 30 -11.17 -7.36 -2.13
CA ARG A 30 -10.40 -8.62 -2.15
C ARG A 30 -10.06 -9.15 -0.77
N ASP A 31 -9.84 -8.26 0.19
CA ASP A 31 -9.51 -8.63 1.57
C ASP A 31 -10.43 -7.87 2.54
N PRO A 32 -11.46 -8.51 3.12
CA PRO A 32 -12.34 -7.87 4.09
C PRO A 32 -11.60 -7.30 5.32
N LEU A 33 -10.43 -7.84 5.67
CA LEU A 33 -9.60 -7.32 6.76
C LEU A 33 -8.91 -5.99 6.40
N ALA A 34 -8.81 -5.67 5.11
CA ALA A 34 -8.37 -4.37 4.63
C ALA A 34 -9.28 -3.24 5.13
N LYS A 35 -10.58 -3.49 5.31
CA LYS A 35 -11.56 -2.45 5.72
C LYS A 35 -11.29 -1.89 7.11
N ASN A 36 -10.57 -2.63 7.95
CA ASN A 36 -10.22 -2.24 9.32
C ASN A 36 -8.74 -1.84 9.46
N SER A 37 -8.05 -1.63 8.34
CA SER A 37 -6.65 -1.17 8.29
C SER A 37 -6.64 0.30 7.87
N ASP A 38 -5.63 1.10 8.27
CA ASP A 38 -5.56 2.45 7.70
C ASP A 38 -4.87 2.43 6.32
N TRP A 39 -5.34 3.33 5.47
CA TRP A 39 -4.96 3.42 4.07
C TRP A 39 -4.55 4.83 3.73
N HIS A 40 -3.49 4.93 2.91
CA HIS A 40 -3.20 6.17 2.21
C HIS A 40 -3.34 5.94 0.71
N THR A 41 -3.92 6.92 0.01
CA THR A 41 -4.02 6.91 -1.46
C THR A 41 -3.04 7.91 -2.05
N ALA A 42 -2.32 7.53 -3.09
CA ALA A 42 -1.40 8.40 -3.82
C ALA A 42 -1.66 8.38 -5.33
N PRO A 43 -1.50 9.51 -6.03
CA PRO A 43 -1.81 9.62 -7.47
C PRO A 43 -0.65 9.17 -8.38
N ASN A 44 0.50 8.78 -7.81
CA ASN A 44 1.62 8.17 -8.53
C ASN A 44 2.55 7.42 -7.56
N LEU A 45 3.45 6.61 -8.11
CA LEU A 45 4.39 5.78 -7.34
C LEU A 45 5.36 6.61 -6.50
N GLN A 46 5.78 7.77 -7.00
CA GLN A 46 6.71 8.64 -6.26
C GLN A 46 6.09 9.14 -4.95
N ILE A 47 4.84 9.63 -5.01
CA ILE A 47 4.11 10.07 -3.82
C ILE A 47 3.81 8.88 -2.91
N ALA A 48 3.44 7.72 -3.47
CA ALA A 48 3.20 6.51 -2.69
C ALA A 48 4.45 6.07 -1.91
N THR A 49 5.60 6.13 -2.57
CA THR A 49 6.91 5.79 -1.98
C THR A 49 7.28 6.76 -0.88
N ASN A 50 7.10 8.07 -1.10
CA ASN A 50 7.37 9.09 -0.08
C ASN A 50 6.50 8.88 1.18
N ILE A 51 5.21 8.56 1.00
CA ILE A 51 4.30 8.25 2.12
C ILE A 51 4.76 6.98 2.84
N ALA A 52 5.02 5.90 2.11
CA ALA A 52 5.46 4.63 2.68
C ALA A 52 6.79 4.77 3.44
N GLN A 53 7.75 5.54 2.91
CA GLN A 53 9.01 5.87 3.60
C GLN A 53 8.79 6.64 4.89
N ARG A 54 7.90 7.64 4.89
CA ARG A 54 7.59 8.42 6.08
C ARG A 54 7.01 7.53 7.17
N LEU A 55 5.97 6.76 6.83
CA LEU A 55 5.32 5.85 7.77
C LEU A 55 6.29 4.76 8.27
N ALA A 56 7.15 4.24 7.40
CA ALA A 56 8.16 3.24 7.76
C ALA A 56 9.10 3.77 8.85
N ARG A 57 9.51 5.04 8.76
CA ARG A 57 10.31 5.69 9.80
C ARG A 57 9.51 5.91 11.08
N GLU A 58 8.28 6.40 10.98
CA GLU A 58 7.40 6.66 12.13
C GLU A 58 7.14 5.40 12.96
N TYR A 59 6.94 4.26 12.29
CA TYR A 59 6.61 2.99 12.94
C TYR A 59 7.80 2.04 13.10
N SER A 60 9.03 2.45 12.72
CA SER A 60 10.22 1.58 12.69
C SER A 60 9.98 0.27 11.93
N MET A 61 9.30 0.36 10.79
CA MET A 61 8.96 -0.75 9.90
C MET A 61 9.71 -0.65 8.58
N ASN A 62 9.77 -1.75 7.83
CA ASN A 62 10.21 -1.69 6.44
C ASN A 62 9.04 -1.27 5.54
N TYR A 63 9.33 -0.71 4.37
CA TYR A 63 8.34 -0.56 3.30
C TYR A 63 8.79 -1.30 2.04
N ARG A 64 7.82 -1.79 1.26
CA ARG A 64 8.05 -2.59 0.05
C ARG A 64 6.88 -2.50 -0.90
N ASP A 65 7.13 -2.72 -2.18
CA ASP A 65 6.06 -3.02 -3.12
C ASP A 65 5.38 -4.36 -2.78
N CYS A 66 4.07 -4.41 -2.93
CA CYS A 66 3.32 -5.64 -2.79
C CYS A 66 3.73 -6.61 -3.91
N LYS A 67 4.21 -7.80 -3.52
CA LYS A 67 4.67 -8.84 -4.46
C LYS A 67 3.59 -9.28 -5.46
N TRP A 68 2.32 -9.11 -5.10
CA TRP A 68 1.15 -9.47 -5.91
C TRP A 68 0.70 -8.34 -6.83
N CYS A 69 1.25 -7.13 -6.67
CA CYS A 69 1.02 -5.99 -7.54
C CYS A 69 2.08 -5.88 -8.63
N LYS A 70 3.04 -6.81 -8.72
CA LYS A 70 3.92 -6.88 -9.88
C LYS A 70 3.04 -7.06 -11.12
N PRO A 71 3.19 -6.24 -12.17
CA PRO A 71 2.54 -6.52 -13.44
C PRO A 71 2.95 -7.93 -13.83
N SER A 72 1.98 -8.80 -14.10
CA SER A 72 2.26 -10.05 -14.78
C SER A 72 2.98 -9.67 -16.06
N SER A 73 4.23 -10.11 -16.21
CA SER A 73 4.97 -9.95 -17.45
C SER A 73 4.22 -10.72 -18.53
N THR A 74 3.39 -10.00 -19.29
CA THR A 74 2.85 -10.40 -20.59
C THR A 74 3.73 -9.82 -21.67
#